data_AF-A0A7K1IYS9-F1
#
_entry.id   AF-A0A7K1IYS9-F1
#
_cell.length_a   1.000
_cell.length_b   1.000
_cell.length_c   1.000
_cell.angle_alpha   90.00
_cell.angle_beta   90.00
_cell.angle_gamma   90.00
#
_symmetry.space_group_name_H-M   'P 1'
#
loop_
_entity.id
_entity.type
_entity.pdbx_description
1 polymer ?
#
loop_
_entity_poly.entity_id
_entity_poly.type
_entity_poly.pdbx_seq_one_letter_code
_entity_poly.pdbx_strand_id
1 'polypeptide(L)' 'MANAVVRYGQNFADLLPTCRIWLNGESVPASTTVSDKDEVAVLPPVSGGCQ' A
#
# COMPACT_ATOMS: atom_id res chain seq x y z
N MET A 1 4.09 -4.89 7.07
CA MET A 1 4.64 -3.61 6.56
C MET A 1 6.14 -3.44 6.77
N ALA A 2 6.71 -3.80 7.94
CA ALA A 2 8.15 -3.63 8.22
C ALA A 2 9.09 -4.22 7.15
N ASN A 3 8.81 -5.42 6.63
CA ASN A 3 9.64 -6.05 5.59
C ASN A 3 9.64 -5.30 4.25
N ALA A 4 8.53 -4.64 3.89
CA ALA A 4 8.44 -3.87 2.66
C ALA A 4 9.24 -2.56 2.76
N VAL A 5 9.21 -1.90 3.92
CA VAL A 5 10.02 -0.71 4.20
C VAL A 5 11.51 -1.03 4.17
N VAL A 6 11.93 -2.15 4.75
CA VAL A 6 13.34 -2.58 4.68
C VAL A 6 13.78 -2.84 3.23
N ARG A 7 12.89 -3.38 2.40
CA ARG A 7 13.21 -3.72 1.00
C ARG A 7 13.25 -2.49 0.08
N TYR A 8 12.33 -1.54 0.24
CA TYR A 8 12.18 -0.38 -0.66
C TYR A 8 12.78 0.92 -0.10
N GLY A 9 13.21 0.90 1.16
CA GLY A 9 13.90 2.02 1.81
C GLY A 9 12.98 3.10 2.39
N GLN A 10 13.62 4.14 2.93
CA GLN A 10 12.95 5.19 3.69
C GLN A 10 11.96 6.01 2.85
N ASN A 11 12.30 6.31 1.59
CA ASN A 11 11.40 7.05 0.69
C ASN A 11 10.05 6.35 0.50
N PHE A 12 10.03 5.01 0.47
CA PHE A 12 8.79 4.25 0.42
C PHE A 12 8.02 4.38 1.74
N ALA A 13 8.71 4.28 2.87
CA ALA A 13 8.12 4.46 4.20
C ALA A 13 7.50 5.84 4.39
N ASP A 14 8.11 6.88 3.83
CA ASP A 14 7.63 8.26 3.94
C ASP A 14 6.37 8.49 3.10
N LEU A 15 6.21 7.74 2.00
CA LEU A 15 5.01 7.80 1.14
C LEU A 15 3.84 6.98 1.67
N LEU A 16 4.11 5.85 2.33
CA LEU A 16 3.08 4.93 2.85
C LEU A 16 1.95 5.61 3.63
N PRO A 17 2.18 6.60 4.52
CA PRO A 17 1.13 7.30 5.25
C PRO A 17 0.15 8.07 4.35
N THR A 18 0.58 8.46 3.15
CA THR A 18 -0.24 9.22 2.19
C THR A 18 -0.98 8.31 1.20
N CYS A 19 -0.61 7.03 1.15
CA CYS A 19 -1.15 6.04 0.22
C CYS A 19 -2.39 5.33 0.78
N ARG A 20 -3.28 4.89 -0.12
CA ARG A 20 -4.32 3.91 0.20
C ARG A 20 -3.79 2.50 -0.01
N ILE A 21 -4.13 1.60 0.90
CA ILE A 21 -3.78 0.19 0.81
C ILE A 21 -5.02 -0.59 0.38
N TRP A 22 -4.89 -1.36 -0.69
CA TRP A 22 -5.94 -2.24 -1.17
C TRP A 22 -5.51 -3.69 -1.02
N LEU A 23 -6.44 -4.52 -0.58
CA LEU A 23 -6.27 -5.96 -0.42
C LEU A 23 -7.35 -6.65 -1.25
N ASN A 24 -6.95 -7.47 -2.22
CA ASN A 24 -7.86 -8.18 -3.12
C ASN A 24 -8.94 -7.28 -3.76
N GLY A 25 -8.59 -6.02 -4.07
CA GLY A 25 -9.48 -5.04 -4.68
C GLY A 25 -10.30 -4.17 -3.71
N GLU A 26 -10.20 -4.40 -2.40
CA GLU A 26 -10.90 -3.61 -1.39
C GLU A 26 -9.95 -2.70 -0.60
N SER A 27 -10.38 -1.46 -0.31
CA SER A 27 -9.58 -0.54 0.50
C SER A 27 -9.60 -0.97 1.96
N VAL A 28 -8.42 -1.31 2.50
CA VAL A 28 -8.29 -1.80 3.87
C VAL A 28 -7.30 -0.94 4.69
N PRO A 29 -7.41 -0.96 6.03
CA PRO A 29 -6.38 -0.38 6.88
C PRO A 29 -5.01 -1.00 6.63
N ALA A 30 -3.96 -0.20 6.76
CA ALA A 30 -2.56 -0.62 6.67
C ALA A 30 -2.16 -1.71 7.69
N SER A 31 -2.92 -1.85 8.79
CA SER A 31 -2.73 -2.87 9.82
C SER A 31 -3.38 -4.21 9.50
N THR A 32 -4.06 -4.34 8.37
CA THR A 32 -4.73 -5.59 7.97
C THR A 32 -3.70 -6.68 7.72
N THR A 33 -3.96 -7.85 8.30
CA THR A 33 -3.14 -9.05 8.07
C THR A 33 -3.38 -9.58 6.66
N VAL A 34 -2.30 -9.94 5.97
CA VAL A 34 -2.34 -10.49 4.62
C VAL A 34 -1.78 -11.91 4.62
N SER A 35 -2.34 -12.76 3.78
CA SER A 35 -1.93 -14.13 3.51
C SER A 35 -1.06 -14.20 2.25
N ASP A 36 -0.46 -15.37 1.97
CA ASP A 36 0.37 -15.59 0.78
C ASP A 36 -0.40 -15.43 -0.54
N LYS A 37 -1.71 -15.64 -0.49
CA LYS A 37 -2.60 -15.56 -1.66
C LYS A 37 -3.17 -14.17 -1.89
N ASP A 38 -2.97 -13.24 -0.97
CA ASP A 38 -3.60 -11.95 -1.04
C ASP A 38 -2.81 -10.99 -1.93
N GLU A 39 -3.52 -10.32 -2.83
CA GLU A 39 -2.95 -9.25 -3.63
C GLU A 39 -3.00 -7.93 -2.86
N VAL A 40 -1.84 -7.29 -2.68
CA VAL A 40 -1.72 -6.01 -1.98
C VAL A 40 -1.29 -4.92 -2.96
N ALA A 41 -2.11 -3.88 -3.10
CA ALA A 41 -1.77 -2.68 -3.86
C ALA A 41 -1.56 -1.49 -2.92
N VAL A 42 -0.50 -0.71 -3.18
CA VAL A 42 -0.22 0.55 -2.51
C VAL A 42 -0.43 1.66 -3.52
N LEU A 43 -1.51 2.41 -3.35
CA LEU A 43 -1.94 3.45 -4.28
C LEU A 43 -1.56 4.82 -3.71
N PRO A 44 -0.66 5.57 -4.36
CA PRO A 44 -0.42 6.96 -4.01
C PRO A 44 -1.71 7.78 -4.07
N PRO A 45 -1.80 8.93 -3.38
CA PRO A 45 -2.93 9.84 -3.55
C PRO A 45 -3.02 10.22 -5.04
N VAL A 46 -4.07 9.73 -5.71
CA VAL A 46 -4.25 9.96 -7.14
C VAL A 46 -4.41 11.45 -7.39
N SER A 47 -3.56 12.03 -8.23
CA SER A 47 -3.97 13.16 -9.06
C SER A 47 -4.91 12.53 -10.09
N GLY A 48 -6.20 12.90 -10.14
CA GLY A 48 -7.21 12.22 -10.97
C GLY A 48 -6.70 11.88 -12.37
N GLY A 49 -6.50 10.59 -12.63
CA GLY A 49 -5.96 10.08 -13.89
C GLY A 49 -7.07 9.48 -14.74
N CYS A 50 -7.73 10.39 -15.49
CA CYS A 50 -8.63 10.23 -16.64
C CYS A 50 -9.77 9.19 -16.60
N GLN A 51 -10.88 9.62 -17.22
CA GLN A 51 -12.19 8.98 -17.34
C GLN A 51 -12.17 7.55 -17.88
#